data_AF-A0A2A9CUE0-F1
#
_entry.id   AF-A0A2A9CUE0-F1
#
_cell.length_a   1.000
_cell.length_b   1.000
_cell.length_c   1.000
_cell.angle_alpha   90.00
_cell.angle_beta   90.00
_cell.angle_gamma   90.00
#
_symmetry.space_group_name_H-M   'P 1'
#
loop_
_entity.id
_entity.type
_entity.pdbx_description
1 polymer ?
#
loop_
_entity_poly.entity_id
_entity_poly.type
_entity_poly.pdbx_seq_one_letter_code
_entity_poly.pdbx_strand_id
1 'polypeptide(L)'
;MSETKTFHVGDILSITTGKLVSPDHIGGVYNILGWLVNEDLMTHQLPRVSRECEGFLREQFPDLPTEAPEFDGKESVFAWLDQVVAEHGETREVPRMPQIDHTHIDPLQELHLLKPDAEIIPIVLD
;
A
#
# COMPACT_ATOMS: atom_id res chain seq x y z
N MET A 1 -17.61 8.52 -13.84
CA MET A 1 -16.85 8.72 -12.60
C MET A 1 -16.02 7.47 -12.39
N SER A 2 -14.74 7.59 -12.07
CA SER A 2 -13.92 6.41 -11.71
C SER A 2 -14.48 5.78 -10.43
N GLU A 3 -14.49 4.46 -10.37
CA GLU A 3 -14.86 3.72 -9.15
C GLU A 3 -13.90 4.10 -8.01
N THR A 4 -14.45 4.42 -6.83
CA THR A 4 -13.68 4.72 -5.62
C THR A 4 -14.04 3.75 -4.51
N LYS A 5 -13.11 3.56 -3.58
CA LYS A 5 -13.32 2.83 -2.33
C LYS A 5 -12.72 3.63 -1.18
N THR A 6 -13.38 3.60 -0.04
CA THR A 6 -12.93 4.30 1.18
C THR A 6 -11.75 3.56 1.82
N PHE A 7 -10.70 4.29 2.18
CA PHE A 7 -9.55 3.78 2.94
C PHE A 7 -9.21 4.72 4.10
N HIS A 8 -8.55 4.18 5.12
CA HIS A 8 -8.00 4.99 6.21
C HIS A 8 -6.79 5.78 5.71
N VAL A 9 -6.58 7.02 6.17
CA VAL A 9 -5.40 7.83 5.75
C VAL A 9 -4.07 7.13 6.06
N GLY A 10 -4.03 6.35 7.13
CA GLY A 10 -2.89 5.48 7.47
C GLY A 10 -2.57 4.41 6.41
N ASP A 11 -3.55 3.92 5.65
CA ASP A 11 -3.31 2.97 4.54
C ASP A 11 -2.56 3.67 3.41
N ILE A 12 -3.03 4.87 3.04
CA ILE A 12 -2.40 5.72 2.01
C ILE A 12 -0.99 6.10 2.43
N LEU A 13 -0.82 6.58 3.66
CA LEU A 13 0.47 6.99 4.20
C LEU A 13 1.45 5.82 4.33
N SER A 14 0.96 4.60 4.52
CA SER A 14 1.83 3.42 4.51
C SER A 14 2.47 3.16 3.14
N ILE A 15 1.81 3.60 2.07
CA ILE A 15 2.36 3.53 0.71
C ILE A 15 3.25 4.73 0.44
N THR A 16 2.76 5.94 0.72
CA THR A 16 3.47 7.17 0.32
C THR A 16 4.67 7.50 1.19
N THR A 17 4.72 7.08 2.45
CA THR A 17 5.87 7.36 3.33
C THR A 17 6.84 6.19 3.47
N GLY A 18 6.42 5.00 3.01
CA GLY A 18 7.17 3.76 3.22
C GLY A 18 7.25 3.27 4.68
N LYS A 19 6.54 3.92 5.63
CA LYS A 19 6.44 3.50 7.03
C LYS A 19 5.09 2.82 7.28
N LEU A 20 5.06 1.68 7.97
CA LEU A 20 3.81 0.98 8.26
C LEU A 20 3.01 1.69 9.38
N VAL A 21 2.09 2.56 8.97
CA VAL A 21 1.27 3.40 9.87
C VAL A 21 -0.23 3.11 9.75
N SER A 22 -0.62 2.16 8.91
CA SER A 22 -2.00 1.70 8.83
C SER A 22 -2.48 1.14 10.17
N PRO A 23 -3.69 1.48 10.63
CA PRO A 23 -4.27 0.89 11.83
C PRO A 23 -4.58 -0.61 11.66
N ASP A 24 -4.76 -1.07 10.41
CA ASP A 24 -4.90 -2.49 10.05
C ASP A 24 -3.54 -3.15 9.73
N HIS A 25 -2.45 -2.50 10.13
CA HIS A 25 -1.08 -2.97 9.92
C HIS A 25 -0.83 -3.35 8.44
N ILE A 26 -0.28 -4.53 8.18
CA ILE A 26 -0.02 -4.98 6.82
C ILE A 26 -1.31 -5.25 6.04
N GLY A 27 -2.42 -5.56 6.71
CA GLY A 27 -3.73 -5.79 6.08
C GLY A 27 -4.18 -4.58 5.27
N GLY A 28 -4.03 -3.38 5.82
CA GLY A 28 -4.31 -2.13 5.12
C GLY A 28 -3.49 -1.96 3.85
N VAL A 29 -2.21 -2.36 3.87
CA VAL A 29 -1.31 -2.31 2.71
C VAL A 29 -1.79 -3.25 1.60
N TYR A 30 -2.14 -4.50 1.93
CA TYR A 30 -2.73 -5.43 0.93
C TYR A 30 -4.02 -4.85 0.35
N ASN A 31 -4.90 -4.35 1.21
CA ASN A 31 -6.22 -3.88 0.81
C ASN A 31 -6.15 -2.69 -0.15
N ILE A 32 -5.29 -1.70 0.13
CA ILE A 32 -5.17 -0.51 -0.71
C ILE A 32 -4.42 -0.79 -2.00
N LEU A 33 -3.32 -1.54 -1.97
CA LEU A 33 -2.57 -1.86 -3.18
C LEU A 33 -3.38 -2.76 -4.11
N GLY A 34 -3.99 -3.82 -3.58
CA GLY A 34 -4.85 -4.71 -4.37
C GLY A 34 -6.05 -3.99 -4.98
N TRP A 35 -6.60 -2.99 -4.29
CA TRP A 35 -7.62 -2.11 -4.87
C TRP A 35 -7.09 -1.24 -6.01
N LEU A 36 -5.95 -0.57 -5.80
CA LEU A 36 -5.35 0.33 -6.78
C LEU A 36 -5.04 -0.38 -8.09
N VAL A 37 -4.48 -1.59 -8.02
CA VAL A 37 -4.06 -2.35 -9.22
C VAL A 37 -5.06 -3.41 -9.67
N ASN A 38 -6.13 -3.64 -8.90
CA ASN A 38 -7.12 -4.70 -9.15
C ASN A 38 -6.53 -6.12 -9.17
N GLU A 39 -5.66 -6.43 -8.21
CA GLU A 39 -4.99 -7.72 -8.07
C GLU A 39 -5.03 -8.23 -6.63
N ASP A 40 -4.92 -9.55 -6.48
CA ASP A 40 -4.65 -10.17 -5.18
C ASP A 40 -3.13 -10.40 -5.08
N LEU A 41 -2.48 -9.64 -4.20
CA LEU A 41 -1.02 -9.54 -4.13
C LEU A 41 -0.45 -10.47 -3.07
N MET A 42 0.75 -10.98 -3.32
CA MET A 42 1.57 -11.67 -2.32
C MET A 42 2.55 -10.71 -1.63
N THR A 43 3.00 -11.06 -0.41
CA THR A 43 3.84 -10.18 0.44
C THR A 43 5.08 -9.64 -0.28
N HIS A 44 5.74 -10.47 -1.09
CA HIS A 44 6.96 -10.11 -1.78
C HIS A 44 6.74 -9.13 -2.94
N GLN A 45 5.51 -8.98 -3.42
CA GLN A 45 5.15 -8.05 -4.50
C GLN A 45 4.88 -6.64 -3.98
N LEU A 46 4.43 -6.53 -2.72
CA LEU A 46 4.04 -5.24 -2.11
C LEU A 46 5.10 -4.15 -2.27
N PRO A 47 6.41 -4.38 -2.05
CA PRO A 47 7.40 -3.31 -2.18
C PRO A 47 7.48 -2.69 -3.58
N ARG A 48 7.32 -3.50 -4.65
CA ARG A 48 7.31 -3.01 -6.03
C ARG A 48 6.01 -2.25 -6.29
N VAL A 49 4.88 -2.87 -5.99
CA VAL A 49 3.57 -2.27 -6.26
C VAL A 49 3.37 -0.97 -5.47
N SER A 50 3.89 -0.88 -4.24
CA SER A 50 3.93 0.38 -3.49
C SER A 50 4.64 1.50 -4.24
N ARG A 51 5.81 1.23 -4.84
CA ARG A 51 6.57 2.24 -5.61
C ARG A 51 5.83 2.70 -6.87
N GLU A 52 5.13 1.78 -7.53
CA GLU A 52 4.27 2.10 -8.68
C GLU A 52 3.10 3.00 -8.27
N CYS A 53 2.47 2.69 -7.13
CA CYS A 53 1.29 3.41 -6.63
C CYS A 53 1.61 4.73 -5.92
N GLU A 54 2.83 4.93 -5.41
CA GLU A 54 3.21 6.07 -4.59
C GLU A 54 2.95 7.40 -5.30
N GLY A 55 3.42 7.55 -6.54
CA GLY A 55 3.27 8.79 -7.31
C GLY A 55 1.80 9.16 -7.53
N PHE A 56 1.00 8.16 -7.91
CA PHE A 56 -0.44 8.32 -8.10
C PHE A 56 -1.14 8.77 -6.82
N LEU A 57 -0.87 8.13 -5.68
CA LEU A 57 -1.48 8.51 -4.39
C LEU A 57 -1.07 9.92 -3.95
N ARG A 58 0.19 10.33 -4.17
CA ARG A 58 0.65 11.69 -3.88
C ARG A 58 -0.05 12.74 -4.74
N GLU A 59 -0.31 12.44 -6.01
CA GLU A 59 -1.08 13.34 -6.89
C GLU A 59 -2.56 13.45 -6.47
N GLN A 60 -3.17 12.36 -6.01
CA GLN A 60 -4.57 12.36 -5.55
C GLN A 60 -4.74 13.06 -4.19
N PHE A 61 -3.73 12.95 -3.31
CA PHE A 61 -3.79 13.45 -1.93
C PHE A 61 -2.61 14.37 -1.59
N PRO A 62 -2.45 15.50 -2.31
CA PRO A 62 -1.31 16.40 -2.12
C PRO A 62 -1.32 17.14 -0.78
N ASP A 63 -2.44 17.09 -0.04
CA ASP A 63 -2.56 17.66 1.30
C ASP A 63 -1.96 16.77 2.39
N LEU A 64 -1.79 15.47 2.16
CA LEU A 64 -1.27 14.54 3.16
C LEU A 64 0.25 14.70 3.35
N PRO A 65 0.78 14.37 4.53
CA PRO A 65 2.21 14.39 4.79
C PRO A 65 3.02 13.60 3.76
N THR A 66 4.13 14.18 3.29
CA THR A 66 5.00 13.53 2.31
C THR A 66 5.98 12.54 2.94
N GLU A 67 6.25 12.70 4.24
CA GLU A 67 7.17 11.90 5.05
C GLU A 67 6.53 11.62 6.41
N ALA A 68 6.83 10.45 6.97
CA ALA A 68 6.50 10.10 8.34
C ALA A 68 7.75 10.30 9.22
N PRO A 69 7.60 10.69 10.51
CA PRO A 69 8.73 10.84 11.41
C PRO A 69 9.37 9.48 11.73
N GLU A 70 10.53 9.52 12.39
CA GLU A 70 11.05 8.32 13.04
C GLU A 70 10.24 8.02 14.30
N PHE A 71 9.91 6.74 14.49
CA PHE A 71 9.08 6.26 15.59
C PHE A 71 9.93 5.51 16.61
N ASP A 72 9.71 5.78 17.89
CA ASP A 72 10.33 5.09 19.01
C ASP A 72 9.48 3.95 19.59
N GLY A 73 8.35 3.65 18.95
CA GLY A 73 7.46 2.55 19.32
C GLY A 73 6.08 2.68 18.70
N LYS A 74 5.19 1.75 19.04
CA LYS A 74 3.81 1.74 18.54
C LYS A 74 3.00 2.96 18.99
N GLU A 75 3.29 3.48 20.19
CA GLU A 75 2.61 4.65 20.74
C GLU A 75 2.89 5.93 19.95
N SER A 76 4.14 6.16 19.50
CA SER A 76 4.46 7.32 18.66
C SER A 76 3.87 7.22 17.25
N VAL A 77 3.71 6.01 16.71
CA VAL A 77 2.99 5.80 15.45
C VAL A 77 1.54 6.26 15.58
N PHE A 78 0.84 5.82 16.62
CA PHE A 78 -0.57 6.19 16.82
C PHE A 78 -0.74 7.66 17.16
N ALA A 79 0.11 8.22 18.02
CA ALA A 79 0.04 9.64 18.35
C ALA A 79 0.24 10.53 17.11
N TRP A 80 1.15 10.16 16.21
CA TRP A 80 1.32 10.86 14.94
C TRP A 80 0.13 10.66 14.01
N LEU A 81 -0.39 9.43 13.89
CA LEU A 81 -1.55 9.14 13.06
C LEU A 81 -2.80 9.91 13.54
N ASP A 82 -3.02 10.00 14.85
CA ASP A 82 -4.13 10.76 15.45
C ASP A 82 -4.04 12.25 15.09
N GLN A 83 -2.83 12.82 15.05
CA GLN A 83 -2.60 14.20 14.61
C GLN A 83 -2.97 14.37 13.14
N VAL A 84 -2.49 13.47 12.28
CA VAL A 84 -2.84 13.49 10.85
C VAL A 84 -4.36 13.35 10.66
N VAL A 85 -5.01 12.45 11.38
CA VAL A 85 -6.47 12.25 11.32
C VAL A 85 -7.21 13.51 11.77
N ALA A 86 -6.73 14.17 12.82
CA ALA A 86 -7.33 15.42 13.30
C ALA A 86 -7.19 16.57 12.28
N GLU A 87 -6.06 16.63 11.56
CA GLU A 87 -5.76 17.69 10.59
C GLU A 87 -6.38 17.45 9.21
N HIS A 88 -6.39 16.20 8.75
CA HIS A 88 -6.75 15.84 7.38
C HIS A 88 -8.04 15.03 7.29
N GLY A 89 -8.56 14.50 8.40
CA GLY A 89 -9.68 13.56 8.43
C GLY A 89 -9.23 12.09 8.37
N GLU A 90 -10.10 11.19 8.81
CA GLU A 90 -9.76 9.78 9.03
C GLU A 90 -9.67 8.95 7.75
N THR A 91 -10.52 9.25 6.76
CA THR A 91 -10.66 8.44 5.55
C THR A 91 -10.60 9.26 4.27
N ARG A 92 -10.32 8.58 3.17
CA ARG A 92 -10.29 9.12 1.80
C ARG A 92 -10.96 8.15 0.84
N GLU A 93 -11.65 8.71 -0.15
CA GLU A 93 -12.10 7.98 -1.33
C GLU A 93 -10.93 7.81 -2.29
N VAL A 94 -10.47 6.57 -2.47
CA VAL A 94 -9.31 6.24 -3.31
C VAL A 94 -9.82 5.69 -4.65
N PRO A 95 -9.56 6.38 -5.78
CA PRO A 95 -9.85 5.84 -7.10
C PRO A 95 -8.89 4.70 -7.45
N ARG A 96 -9.29 3.82 -8.37
CA ARG A 96 -8.36 2.86 -8.98
C ARG A 96 -7.27 3.60 -9.77
N MET A 97 -6.06 3.04 -9.77
CA MET A 97 -4.98 3.51 -10.61
C MET A 97 -5.26 3.11 -12.08
N PRO A 98 -4.95 3.97 -13.06
CA PRO A 98 -5.04 3.57 -14.47
C PRO A 98 -4.18 2.33 -14.74
N GLN A 99 -4.73 1.33 -15.43
CA GLN A 99 -4.02 0.06 -15.66
C GLN A 99 -2.71 0.22 -16.46
N ILE A 100 -2.56 1.27 -17.25
CA ILE A 100 -1.34 1.54 -18.00
C ILE A 100 -0.13 1.82 -17.09
N ASP A 101 -0.39 2.23 -15.86
CA ASP A 101 0.64 2.57 -14.87
C ASP A 101 1.04 1.36 -13.99
N HIS A 102 0.49 0.17 -14.26
CA HIS A 102 0.81 -1.08 -13.57
C HIS A 102 1.23 -2.19 -14.54
N THR A 103 2.31 -2.90 -14.20
CA THR A 103 2.67 -4.15 -14.89
C THR A 103 2.34 -5.33 -14.00
N HIS A 104 1.36 -6.13 -14.42
CA HIS A 104 1.06 -7.42 -13.79
C HIS A 104 2.26 -8.36 -13.94
N ILE A 105 2.65 -8.98 -12.83
CA ILE A 105 3.65 -10.06 -12.81
C ILE A 105 3.05 -11.21 -11.99
N ASP A 106 3.04 -12.42 -12.57
CA ASP A 106 2.60 -13.61 -11.85
C ASP A 106 3.39 -13.75 -10.52
N PRO A 107 2.73 -14.01 -9.38
CA PRO A 107 3.40 -14.01 -8.09
C PRO A 107 4.54 -15.03 -7.98
N LEU A 108 4.44 -16.20 -8.63
CA LEU A 108 5.50 -17.21 -8.61
C LEU A 108 6.66 -16.78 -9.52
N GLN A 109 6.36 -16.18 -10.67
CA GLN A 109 7.37 -15.61 -11.55
C GLN A 109 8.14 -14.48 -10.84
N GLU A 110 7.44 -13.56 -10.16
CA GLU A 110 8.09 -12.48 -9.40
C GLU A 110 8.96 -13.03 -8.27
N LEU A 111 8.50 -14.07 -7.57
CA LEU A 111 9.29 -14.73 -6.53
C LEU A 111 10.57 -15.35 -7.10
N HIS A 112 10.49 -16.00 -8.27
CA HIS A 112 11.67 -16.55 -8.94
C HIS A 112 12.67 -15.45 -9.35
N LEU A 113 12.19 -14.30 -9.82
CA LEU A 113 13.07 -13.16 -10.14
C LEU A 113 13.79 -12.63 -8.88
N LEU A 114 13.13 -12.61 -7.73
CA LEU A 114 13.71 -12.17 -6.45
C LEU A 114 14.66 -13.21 -5.84
N LYS A 115 14.43 -14.50 -6.13
CA LYS A 115 15.16 -15.65 -5.57
C LYS A 115 15.44 -16.69 -6.66
N PRO A 116 16.34 -16.39 -7.62
CA PRO A 116 16.58 -17.27 -8.76
C PRO A 116 17.14 -18.65 -8.38
N ASP A 117 17.84 -18.72 -7.24
CA ASP A 117 18.45 -19.96 -6.74
C ASP A 117 17.52 -20.76 -5.81
N ALA A 118 16.32 -20.25 -5.50
CA ALA A 118 15.38 -20.95 -4.64
C ALA A 118 14.50 -21.91 -5.44
N GLU A 119 14.37 -23.14 -4.95
CA GLU A 119 13.33 -24.05 -5.43
C GLU A 119 11.95 -23.57 -4.95
N ILE A 120 11.03 -23.37 -5.88
CA ILE A 120 9.65 -22.92 -5.60
C ILE A 120 8.72 -24.12 -5.71
N ILE A 121 8.05 -24.46 -4.61
CA ILE A 121 7.10 -25.57 -4.54
C ILE A 121 5.69 -24.99 -4.29
N PRO A 122 4.85 -24.84 -5.33
CA PRO A 122 3.48 -24.37 -5.15
C PRO A 122 2.61 -25.48 -4.54
N ILE A 123 1.84 -25.14 -3.50
CA ILE A 123 0.82 -26.01 -2.93
C ILE A 123 -0.54 -25.51 -3.43
N VAL A 124 -1.19 -26.30 -4.29
CA VAL A 124 -2.53 -26.01 -4.80
C VAL A 124 -3.54 -26.71 -3.90
N LEU A 125 -4.50 -25.96 -3.37
CA LEU A 125 -5.61 -26.49 -2.57
C LEU A 125 -6.87 -26.51 -3.45
N ASP A 126 -7.58 -27.64 -3.44
CA ASP A 126 -8.85 -27.85 -4.15
C ASP A 126 -10.05 -27.23 -3.43
#